data_AF-A0A2E8A998-F1
#
_entry.id   AF-A0A2E8A998-F1
#
_cell.length_a   1.000
_cell.length_b   1.000
_cell.length_c   1.000
_cell.angle_alpha   90.00
_cell.angle_beta   90.00
_cell.angle_gamma   90.00
#
_symmetry.space_group_name_H-M   'P 1'
#
loop_
_entity.id
_entity.type
_entity.pdbx_description
1 polymer ?
#
loop_
_entity_poly.entity_id
_entity_poly.type
_entity_poly.pdbx_seq_one_letter_code
_entity_poly.pdbx_strand_id
1 'polypeptide(L)' 'LDQIFVSAGLQWREPGCSMCLAMNADKLGQGEHCASTSNRNFEGRQGFGGRTHLVSPAMAAAAAINGHFVDVREMMN' A
#
# COMPACT_ATOMS: atom_id res chain seq x y z
N LEU A 1 16.59 5.18 -7.23
CA LEU A 1 15.18 4.70 -7.28
C LEU A 1 14.35 5.53 -6.32
N ASP A 2 14.78 5.63 -5.06
CA ASP A 2 14.45 6.68 -4.10
C ASP A 2 14.07 8.04 -4.72
N GLN A 3 14.93 8.65 -5.56
CA GLN A 3 14.65 9.96 -6.16
C GLN A 3 13.41 9.97 -7.05
N ILE A 4 13.12 8.86 -7.75
CA ILE A 4 11.92 8.72 -8.60
C ILE A 4 10.66 8.61 -7.71
N PHE A 5 10.73 7.85 -6.62
CA PHE A 5 9.61 7.72 -5.71
C PHE A 5 9.34 9.02 -4.95
N VAL A 6 10.38 9.69 -4.47
CA VAL A 6 10.26 10.99 -3.80
C VAL A 6 9.71 12.06 -4.75
N SER A 7 10.19 12.12 -6.00
CA SER A 7 9.66 13.08 -6.97
C SER A 7 8.20 12.82 -7.36
N ALA A 8 7.75 11.56 -7.29
CA ALA A 8 6.35 11.17 -7.43
C ALA A 8 5.50 11.41 -6.17
N GLY A 9 6.07 11.95 -5.09
CA GLY A 9 5.37 12.27 -3.85
C GLY A 9 5.27 11.13 -2.83
N LEU A 10 5.96 10.00 -3.05
CA LEU A 10 6.00 8.91 -2.08
C LEU A 10 6.97 9.24 -0.93
N GLN A 11 6.66 8.68 0.25
CA GLN A 11 7.57 8.72 1.39
C GLN A 11 8.59 7.58 1.29
N TRP A 12 9.85 7.90 1.04
CA TRP A 12 10.95 6.96 1.15
C TRP A 12 11.38 6.81 2.61
N ARG A 13 11.26 5.60 3.17
CA ARG A 13 11.54 5.31 4.59
C ARG A 13 12.67 4.29 4.70
N GLU A 14 13.27 4.21 5.88
CA GLU A 14 14.23 3.15 6.23
C GLU A 14 13.59 1.75 6.14
N PRO A 15 14.36 0.71 5.80
CA PRO A 15 13.84 -0.64 5.66
C PRO A 15 13.23 -1.13 6.99
N GLY A 16 12.00 -1.61 6.92
CA GLY A 16 11.27 -2.09 8.08
C GLY A 16 9.88 -2.60 7.73
N CYS A 17 9.18 -3.13 8.74
CA CYS A 17 7.87 -3.75 8.53
C CYS A 17 6.72 -2.74 8.36
N SER A 18 6.96 -1.43 8.56
CA SER A 18 5.95 -0.36 8.43
C SER A 18 4.62 -0.75 9.11
N MET A 19 3.48 -0.62 8.43
CA MET A 19 2.13 -0.96 8.89
C MET A 19 1.86 -2.46 9.17
N CYS A 20 2.84 -3.36 9.10
CA CYS A 20 2.61 -4.81 9.16
C CYS A 20 1.78 -5.32 10.35
N LEU A 21 1.77 -4.66 11.51
CA LEU A 21 1.03 -5.07 12.71
C LEU A 21 0.20 -3.94 13.35
N ALA A 22 0.13 -2.76 12.71
CA ALA A 22 -0.52 -1.58 13.25
C ALA A 22 -0.05 -1.16 14.68
N MET A 23 1.19 -1.52 15.05
CA MET A 23 1.78 -1.19 16.36
C MET A 23 2.50 0.17 16.39
N ASN A 24 2.74 0.75 15.22
CA ASN A 24 3.35 2.07 15.06
C ASN A 24 2.30 3.09 14.57
N ALA A 25 2.73 4.32 14.32
CA ALA A 25 1.86 5.37 13.80
C ALA A 25 1.37 5.09 12.36
N ASP A 26 1.97 4.13 11.67
CA ASP A 26 1.62 3.73 10.30
C ASP A 26 0.49 2.68 10.38
N LYS A 27 -0.76 3.15 10.33
CA LYS A 27 -1.94 2.29 10.44
C LYS A 27 -3.12 2.86 9.66
N LEU A 28 -3.97 1.97 9.17
CA LEU A 28 -5.24 2.32 8.55
C LEU A 28 -6.24 2.81 9.61
N GLY A 29 -6.99 3.83 9.22
CA GLY A 29 -8.22 4.25 9.86
C GLY A 29 -9.42 3.37 9.48
N GLN A 30 -10.56 3.64 10.13
CA GLN A 30 -11.81 2.94 9.85
C GLN A 30 -12.31 3.29 8.44
N GLY A 31 -12.68 2.28 7.65
CA GLY A 31 -13.16 2.44 6.29
C GLY A 31 -12.06 2.72 5.26
N GLU A 32 -10.80 2.85 5.68
CA GLU A 32 -9.68 3.01 4.74
C GLU A 32 -9.31 1.69 4.08
N HIS A 33 -8.93 1.79 2.80
CA HIS A 33 -8.53 0.65 1.98
C HIS A 33 -7.07 0.81 1.56
N CYS A 34 -6.30 -0.28 1.64
CA CYS A 34 -4.88 -0.30 1.28
C CYS A 34 -4.59 -1.38 0.22
N ALA A 35 -3.90 -0.99 -0.85
CA ALA A 35 -3.18 -1.91 -1.72
C ALA A 35 -1.81 -2.20 -1.11
N SER A 36 -1.61 -3.40 -0.57
CA SER A 36 -0.38 -3.75 0.15
C SER A 36 0.39 -4.86 -0.54
N THR A 37 1.71 -4.70 -0.64
CA THR A 37 2.65 -5.75 -1.06
C THR A 37 3.10 -6.63 0.12
N SER A 38 2.41 -6.57 1.26
CA SER A 38 2.60 -7.51 2.36
C SER A 38 2.06 -8.91 2.01
N ASN A 39 2.14 -9.84 2.94
CA ASN A 39 1.67 -11.22 2.78
C ASN A 39 0.48 -11.58 3.69
N ARG A 40 -0.06 -10.62 4.46
CA ARG A 40 -1.15 -10.86 5.42
C ARG A 40 -2.16 -9.72 5.41
N ASN A 41 -3.45 -10.06 5.39
CA ASN A 41 -4.56 -9.11 5.32
C ASN A 41 -5.78 -9.47 6.19
N PHE A 42 -5.60 -10.25 7.25
CA PHE A 42 -6.71 -10.52 8.18
C PHE A 42 -7.23 -9.22 8.81
N GLU A 43 -8.50 -9.22 9.24
CA GLU A 43 -9.15 -8.02 9.79
C GLU A 43 -8.37 -7.43 10.98
N GLY A 44 -8.21 -6.10 10.98
CA GLY A 44 -7.47 -5.40 12.05
C GLY A 44 -5.94 -5.46 11.92
N ARG A 45 -5.38 -6.25 10.99
CA ARG A 45 -3.93 -6.47 10.85
C ARG A 45 -3.12 -5.18 10.72
N GLN A 46 -3.62 -4.28 9.88
CA GLN A 46 -2.95 -3.03 9.48
C GLN A 46 -3.66 -1.80 10.03
N GLY A 47 -4.73 -1.99 10.82
CA GLY A 47 -5.56 -0.93 11.38
C GLY A 47 -6.97 -1.43 11.65
N PHE A 48 -7.55 -1.02 12.77
CA PHE A 48 -8.90 -1.42 13.15
C PHE A 48 -9.94 -0.82 12.20
N GLY A 49 -10.81 -1.66 11.64
CA GLY A 49 -11.85 -1.24 10.69
C GLY A 49 -11.34 -0.87 9.29
N GLY A 50 -10.03 -0.98 9.02
CA GLY A 50 -9.45 -0.84 7.69
C GLY A 50 -9.43 -2.16 6.92
N ARG A 51 -9.31 -2.10 5.60
CA ARG A 51 -9.25 -3.27 4.71
C ARG A 51 -7.97 -3.28 3.86
N THR A 52 -7.20 -4.35 3.99
CA THR A 52 -6.01 -4.58 3.17
C THR A 52 -6.29 -5.55 2.03
N HIS A 53 -5.81 -5.21 0.83
CA HIS A 53 -5.80 -6.07 -0.35
C HIS A 53 -4.36 -6.42 -0.68
N LEU A 54 -4.05 -7.72 -0.74
CA LEU A 54 -2.72 -8.20 -1.08
C LEU A 54 -2.53 -8.14 -2.59
N VAL A 55 -1.49 -7.43 -3.03
CA VAL A 55 -1.23 -7.20 -4.45
C VAL A 55 0.26 -7.27 -4.80
N SER A 56 0.56 -7.45 -6.08
CA SER A 56 1.93 -7.34 -6.60
C SER A 56 2.44 -5.90 -6.56
N PRO A 57 3.77 -5.67 -6.63
CA PRO A 57 4.32 -4.31 -6.74
C PRO A 57 3.79 -3.52 -7.94
N ALA A 58 3.59 -4.17 -9.09
CA ALA A 58 3.04 -3.52 -10.28
C ALA A 58 1.61 -3.00 -10.03
N MET A 59 0.76 -3.81 -9.40
CA MET A 59 -0.61 -3.41 -9.07
C MET A 59 -0.65 -2.35 -7.96
N ALA A 60 0.24 -2.42 -6.96
CA ALA A 60 0.36 -1.36 -5.95
C ALA A 60 0.71 -0.01 -6.59
N ALA A 61 1.66 0.02 -7.54
CA ALA A 61 2.02 1.22 -8.28
C ALA A 61 0.85 1.73 -9.16
N ALA A 62 0.17 0.84 -9.87
CA ALA A 62 -0.99 1.19 -10.69
C ALA A 62 -2.15 1.79 -9.86
N ALA A 63 -2.44 1.22 -8.68
CA ALA A 63 -3.44 1.78 -7.77
C ALA A 63 -3.01 3.14 -7.20
N ALA A 64 -1.73 3.32 -6.88
CA ALA A 64 -1.20 4.59 -6.39
C ALA A 64 -1.31 5.72 -7.44
N ILE A 65 -1.10 5.40 -8.72
CA ILE A 65 -1.24 6.36 -9.83
C ILE A 65 -2.71 6.78 -10.05
N ASN A 66 -3.64 5.82 -9.99
CA ASN A 66 -5.05 6.06 -10.31
C ASN A 66 -5.90 6.49 -9.10
N GLY A 67 -5.41 6.33 -7.87
CA GLY A 67 -6.16 6.61 -6.65
C GLY A 67 -7.24 5.56 -6.30
N HIS A 68 -7.35 4.49 -7.08
CA HIS A 68 -8.23 3.35 -6.83
C HIS A 68 -7.68 2.08 -7.51
N PHE A 69 -8.27 0.92 -7.20
CA PHE A 69 -7.91 -0.33 -7.90
C PHE A 69 -8.30 -0.25 -9.37
N VAL A 70 -7.37 -0.65 -10.23
CA VAL A 70 -7.51 -0.76 -11.69
C VAL A 70 -7.01 -2.13 -12.15
N ASP A 71 -7.16 -2.46 -13.43
CA ASP A 71 -6.47 -3.60 -14.00
C ASP A 71 -5.06 -3.19 -14.42
N VAL A 72 -4.04 -3.71 -13.71
CA VAL A 72 -2.63 -3.40 -14.00
C VAL A 72 -2.22 -3.75 -15.44
N ARG A 73 -2.90 -4.71 -16.08
CA ARG A 73 -2.59 -5.14 -17.45
C ARG A 73 -2.83 -4.03 -18.47
N GLU A 74 -3.70 -3.08 -18.18
CA GLU A 74 -3.99 -1.94 -19.05
C GLU A 74 -2.83 -0.92 -19.08
N MET A 75 -1.90 -0.99 -18.12
CA MET A 75 -0.76 -0.06 -17.98
C MET A 75 0.60 -0.67 -18.37
N MET A 76 0.65 -1.96 -18.68
CA MET A 76 1.90 -2.71 -18.92
C MET A 76 2.16 -3.02 -20.40
N ASN A 77 1.37 -2.45 -21.31
CA ASN A 77 1.47 -2.67 -22.76
C ASN A 77 2.25 -1.57 -23.46
#